data_AF-A0A4W4H0B3-F1
#
_entry.id   AF-A0A4W4H0B3-F1
#
_cell.length_a   1.000
_cell.length_b   1.000
_cell.length_c   1.000
_cell.angle_alpha   90.00
_cell.angle_beta   90.00
_cell.angle_gamma   90.00
#
_symmetry.space_group_name_H-M   'P 1'
#
loop_
_entity.id
_entity.type
_entity.pdbx_description
1 polymer ?
#
loop_
_entity_poly.entity_id
_entity_poly.type
_entity_poly.pdbx_seq_one_letter_code
_entity_poly.pdbx_strand_id
1 'polypeptide(L)'
;MSAEGDFLMRYRAVSNKLKKRFLRKPNVAEASEQFGQLAKELKQQDCLQYAAFCNLAMARCEQTLFNAPGEALALTDAARLFLASEQENRALQAPGFDEHLQAALNCYSFAIKEMNRPGEAIVHFQRAAELQAQSPIESLLSLWEMASCKILTRDYDGALAVLSEMQVMCQERGLQLPGSNTPAGAFMDIVAKCEISRVLLLMLLEPPPQKLLPEHAQTLERYAWESFDSHSQVNFLPEDVFLLLQSVVMACQEKDTESLKSLQTELWPLLSAEQNHLLHLVVQERITPSGQGV
;
A
#
# COMPACT_ATOMS: atom_id res chain seq x y z
N MET A 1 -33.40 -18.37 -0.12
CA MET A 1 -33.96 -18.14 -1.47
C MET A 1 -35.01 -17.04 -1.57
N SER A 2 -35.91 -16.78 -0.60
CA SER A 2 -36.84 -15.61 -0.73
C SER A 2 -36.23 -14.26 -0.31
N ALA A 3 -35.25 -14.24 0.61
CA ALA A 3 -34.60 -13.01 1.09
C ALA A 3 -33.69 -12.35 0.03
N GLU A 4 -32.88 -13.12 -0.71
CA GLU A 4 -32.00 -12.59 -1.78
C GLU A 4 -32.78 -11.93 -2.92
N GLY A 5 -33.95 -12.49 -3.27
CA GLY A 5 -34.82 -11.92 -4.30
C GLY A 5 -35.40 -10.56 -3.91
N ASP A 6 -35.79 -10.40 -2.64
CA ASP A 6 -36.31 -9.13 -2.10
C ASP A 6 -35.19 -8.07 -1.99
N PHE A 7 -34.00 -8.45 -1.53
CA PHE A 7 -32.83 -7.56 -1.49
C PHE A 7 -32.48 -6.98 -2.86
N LEU A 8 -32.28 -7.83 -3.88
CA LEU A 8 -31.88 -7.37 -5.21
C LEU A 8 -32.92 -6.44 -5.84
N MET A 9 -34.20 -6.67 -5.56
CA MET A 9 -35.27 -5.76 -6.00
C MET A 9 -35.18 -4.40 -5.30
N ARG A 10 -35.00 -4.37 -3.98
CA ARG A 10 -34.83 -3.13 -3.21
C ARG A 10 -33.59 -2.36 -3.64
N TYR A 11 -32.45 -3.04 -3.78
CA TYR A 11 -31.19 -2.45 -4.24
C TYR A 11 -31.32 -1.83 -5.64
N ARG A 12 -31.96 -2.55 -6.57
CA ARG A 12 -32.25 -2.03 -7.92
C ARG A 12 -33.23 -0.86 -7.89
N ALA A 13 -34.22 -0.87 -7.00
CA ALA A 13 -35.16 0.22 -6.85
C ALA A 13 -34.44 1.51 -6.43
N VAL A 14 -33.57 1.45 -5.41
CA VAL A 14 -32.74 2.60 -4.99
C VAL A 14 -31.80 3.04 -6.11
N SER A 15 -31.12 2.10 -6.77
CA SER A 15 -30.22 2.40 -7.90
C SER A 15 -30.94 3.08 -9.08
N ASN A 16 -32.19 2.70 -9.35
CA ASN A 16 -33.00 3.33 -10.40
C ASN A 16 -33.45 4.75 -10.03
N LYS A 17 -33.52 5.10 -8.74
CA LYS A 17 -33.77 6.48 -8.31
C LYS A 17 -32.58 7.40 -8.60
N LEU A 18 -31.36 6.86 -8.67
CA LEU A 18 -30.13 7.59 -8.99
C LEU A 18 -29.94 7.86 -10.50
N LYS A 19 -30.65 7.15 -11.38
CA LYS A 19 -30.55 7.37 -12.83
C LYS A 19 -31.08 8.75 -13.20
N LYS A 20 -30.28 9.51 -13.97
CA LYS A 20 -30.68 10.82 -14.50
C LYS A 20 -31.99 10.68 -15.29
N ARG A 21 -33.05 11.35 -14.82
CA ARG A 21 -34.30 11.54 -15.56
C ARG A 21 -34.27 12.93 -16.19
N PHE A 22 -34.89 13.06 -17.36
CA PHE A 22 -34.72 14.17 -18.30
C PHE A 22 -34.89 15.60 -17.72
N LEU A 23 -35.46 15.77 -16.53
CA LEU A 23 -35.71 17.08 -15.90
C LEU A 23 -35.54 17.13 -14.37
N ARG A 24 -35.13 16.04 -13.70
CA ARG A 24 -35.08 15.98 -12.22
C ARG A 24 -33.74 15.47 -11.73
N LYS A 25 -33.05 16.28 -10.91
CA LYS A 25 -31.86 15.82 -10.19
C LYS A 25 -32.27 14.73 -9.19
N PRO A 26 -31.61 13.57 -9.20
CA PRO A 26 -31.90 12.51 -8.23
C PRO A 26 -31.56 12.99 -6.81
N ASN A 27 -32.34 12.57 -5.83
CA ASN A 27 -32.08 12.87 -4.42
C ASN A 27 -31.03 11.90 -3.89
N VAL A 28 -29.75 12.27 -4.02
CA VAL A 28 -28.62 11.40 -3.70
C VAL A 28 -28.51 11.14 -2.18
N ALA A 29 -28.89 12.12 -1.34
CA ALA A 29 -28.86 11.97 0.12
C ALA A 29 -29.87 10.91 0.60
N GLU A 30 -31.09 10.94 0.08
CA GLU A 30 -32.12 9.94 0.40
C GLU A 30 -31.74 8.54 -0.10
N ALA A 31 -31.07 8.46 -1.26
CA ALA A 31 -30.54 7.18 -1.76
C ALA A 31 -29.43 6.63 -0.85
N SER A 32 -28.52 7.48 -0.36
CA SER A 32 -27.48 7.11 0.60
C SER A 32 -28.08 6.53 1.88
N GLU A 33 -29.09 7.19 2.45
CA GLU A 33 -29.78 6.70 3.64
C GLU A 33 -30.50 5.35 3.43
N GLN A 34 -31.16 5.19 2.27
CA GLN A 34 -31.83 3.93 1.90
C GLN A 34 -30.83 2.77 1.75
N PHE A 35 -29.65 3.01 1.17
CA PHE A 35 -28.59 2.01 1.14
C PHE A 35 -28.06 1.69 2.54
N GLY A 36 -27.95 2.69 3.43
CA GLY A 36 -27.51 2.50 4.80
C GLY A 36 -28.48 1.65 5.64
N GLN A 37 -29.79 1.84 5.46
CA GLN A 37 -30.81 0.98 6.09
C GLN A 37 -30.70 -0.46 5.57
N LEU A 38 -30.59 -0.63 4.25
CA LEU A 38 -30.46 -1.94 3.62
C LEU A 38 -29.18 -2.67 4.07
N ALA A 39 -28.06 -1.95 4.20
CA ALA A 39 -26.80 -2.50 4.69
C ALA A 39 -26.92 -3.05 6.13
N LYS A 40 -27.63 -2.34 7.01
CA LYS A 40 -27.87 -2.78 8.40
C LYS A 40 -28.75 -4.03 8.46
N GLU A 41 -29.83 -4.08 7.67
CA GLU A 41 -30.69 -5.26 7.58
C GLU A 41 -29.92 -6.48 7.08
N LEU A 42 -29.11 -6.32 6.03
CA LEU A 42 -28.30 -7.40 5.49
C LEU A 42 -27.23 -7.88 6.45
N LYS A 43 -26.63 -6.97 7.22
CA LYS A 43 -25.67 -7.34 8.27
C LYS A 43 -26.33 -8.14 9.39
N GLN A 44 -27.60 -7.88 9.71
CA GLN A 44 -28.36 -8.69 10.68
C GLN A 44 -28.75 -10.07 10.14
N GLN A 45 -28.77 -10.23 8.81
CA GLN A 45 -29.06 -11.50 8.13
C GLN A 45 -27.79 -12.28 7.76
N ASP A 46 -26.63 -11.90 8.31
CA ASP A 46 -25.30 -12.47 8.01
C ASP A 46 -24.95 -12.47 6.50
N CYS A 47 -25.56 -11.56 5.73
CA CYS A 47 -25.33 -11.40 4.30
C CYS A 47 -24.24 -10.34 4.04
N LEU A 48 -23.00 -10.62 4.48
CA LEU A 48 -21.90 -9.64 4.54
C LEU A 48 -21.51 -9.06 3.16
N GLN A 49 -21.46 -9.88 2.12
CA GLN A 49 -21.08 -9.44 0.75
C GLN A 49 -22.06 -8.39 0.21
N TYR A 50 -23.36 -8.65 0.40
CA TYR A 50 -24.41 -7.73 -0.04
C TYR A 50 -24.43 -6.44 0.78
N ALA A 51 -24.14 -6.52 2.09
CA ALA A 51 -23.97 -5.35 2.92
C ALA A 51 -22.78 -4.49 2.47
N ALA A 52 -21.68 -5.12 2.04
CA ALA A 52 -20.51 -4.42 1.48
C ALA A 52 -20.86 -3.67 0.18
N PHE A 53 -21.60 -4.29 -0.74
CA PHE A 53 -22.07 -3.61 -1.95
C PHE A 53 -22.98 -2.40 -1.67
N CYS A 54 -23.82 -2.47 -0.63
CA CYS A 54 -24.62 -1.33 -0.20
C CYS A 54 -23.75 -0.17 0.31
N ASN A 55 -22.73 -0.45 1.11
CA ASN A 55 -21.79 0.58 1.57
C ASN A 55 -20.96 1.17 0.42
N LEU A 56 -20.59 0.38 -0.59
CA LEU A 56 -19.93 0.90 -1.80
C LEU A 56 -20.86 1.84 -2.59
N ALA A 57 -22.15 1.52 -2.66
CA ALA A 57 -23.14 2.41 -3.28
C ALA A 57 -23.32 3.71 -2.48
N MET A 58 -23.28 3.64 -1.14
CA MET A 58 -23.26 4.83 -0.28
C MET A 58 -22.05 5.71 -0.55
N ALA A 59 -20.84 5.13 -0.62
CA ALA A 59 -19.62 5.88 -0.93
C ALA A 59 -19.75 6.67 -2.25
N ARG A 60 -20.29 6.06 -3.31
CA ARG A 60 -20.57 6.74 -4.58
C ARG A 60 -21.61 7.87 -4.46
N CYS A 61 -22.58 7.71 -3.57
CA CYS A 61 -23.56 8.75 -3.27
C CYS A 61 -22.89 9.93 -2.55
N GLU A 62 -22.08 9.66 -1.51
CA GLU A 62 -21.33 10.68 -0.76
C GLU A 62 -20.32 11.42 -1.64
N GLN A 63 -19.66 10.71 -2.57
CA GLN A 63 -18.79 11.31 -3.58
C GLN A 63 -19.54 12.35 -4.44
N THR A 64 -20.74 12.00 -4.88
CA THR A 64 -21.60 12.90 -5.67
C THR A 64 -22.08 14.09 -4.84
N LEU A 65 -22.17 13.94 -3.52
CA LEU A 65 -22.52 14.99 -2.56
C LEU A 65 -21.31 15.83 -2.11
N PHE A 66 -20.10 15.50 -2.58
CA PHE A 66 -18.83 16.11 -2.14
C PHE A 66 -18.60 16.00 -0.63
N ASN A 67 -19.06 14.91 -0.03
CA ASN A 67 -18.89 14.63 1.39
C ASN A 67 -17.73 13.64 1.61
N ALA A 68 -16.49 14.13 1.49
CA ALA A 68 -15.28 13.32 1.67
C ALA A 68 -15.24 12.48 2.97
N PRO A 69 -15.62 13.01 4.16
CA PRO A 69 -15.61 12.19 5.37
C PRO A 69 -16.71 11.12 5.40
N GLY A 70 -17.88 11.38 4.81
CA GLY A 70 -18.91 10.36 4.65
C GLY A 70 -18.48 9.27 3.67
N GLU A 71 -17.87 9.68 2.56
CA GLU A 71 -17.38 8.78 1.51
C GLU A 71 -16.39 7.76 2.04
N ALA A 72 -15.31 8.19 2.70
CA ALA A 72 -14.33 7.19 3.11
C ALA A 72 -14.73 6.40 4.36
N LEU A 73 -15.66 6.89 5.20
CA LEU A 73 -16.30 6.03 6.21
C LEU A 73 -17.04 4.87 5.52
N ALA A 74 -17.86 5.19 4.52
CA ALA A 74 -18.58 4.17 3.75
C ALA A 74 -17.63 3.22 3.00
N LEU A 75 -16.51 3.72 2.44
CA LEU A 75 -15.48 2.87 1.80
C LEU A 75 -14.80 1.95 2.81
N THR A 76 -14.39 2.45 3.98
CA THR A 76 -13.75 1.63 5.01
C THR A 76 -14.70 0.56 5.57
N ASP A 77 -15.97 0.89 5.78
CA ASP A 77 -16.97 -0.07 6.24
C ASP A 77 -17.28 -1.13 5.16
N ALA A 78 -17.35 -0.74 3.88
CA ALA A 78 -17.48 -1.69 2.77
C ALA A 78 -16.28 -2.66 2.74
N ALA A 79 -15.07 -2.13 2.87
CA ALA A 79 -13.84 -2.91 2.83
C ALA A 79 -13.75 -3.91 4.00
N ARG A 80 -14.16 -3.51 5.21
CA ARG A 80 -14.24 -4.41 6.38
C ARG A 80 -15.21 -5.55 6.16
N LEU A 81 -16.38 -5.27 5.58
CA LEU A 81 -17.40 -6.29 5.30
C LEU A 81 -16.93 -7.27 4.22
N PHE A 82 -16.26 -6.79 3.18
CA PHE A 82 -15.65 -7.67 2.17
C PHE A 82 -14.56 -8.57 2.76
N LEU A 83 -13.67 -8.03 3.62
CA LEU A 83 -12.66 -8.84 4.31
C LEU A 83 -13.28 -9.89 5.23
N ALA A 84 -14.32 -9.53 5.98
CA ALA A 84 -15.01 -10.47 6.86
C ALA A 84 -15.68 -11.59 6.06
N SER A 85 -16.35 -11.25 4.95
CA SER A 85 -16.92 -12.27 4.07
C SER A 85 -15.87 -13.19 3.47
N GLU A 86 -14.69 -12.68 3.10
CA GLU A 86 -13.64 -13.51 2.53
C GLU A 86 -13.09 -14.48 3.57
N GLN A 87 -12.96 -14.04 4.83
CA GLN A 87 -12.58 -14.91 5.95
C GLN A 87 -13.57 -16.06 6.15
N GLU A 88 -14.88 -15.78 6.06
CA GLU A 88 -15.92 -16.82 6.13
C GLU A 88 -15.84 -17.79 4.95
N ASN A 89 -15.68 -17.30 3.72
CA ASN A 89 -15.51 -18.14 2.53
C ASN A 89 -14.32 -19.09 2.66
N ARG A 90 -13.21 -18.60 3.22
CA ARG A 90 -12.00 -19.40 3.48
C ARG A 90 -12.17 -20.40 4.60
N ALA A 91 -12.91 -20.05 5.66
CA ALA A 91 -13.27 -20.99 6.72
C ALA A 91 -14.09 -22.16 6.17
N LEU A 92 -14.92 -21.90 5.15
CA LEU A 92 -15.69 -22.92 4.43
C LEU A 92 -14.86 -23.72 3.40
N GLN A 93 -13.57 -23.40 3.22
CA GLN A 93 -12.67 -23.99 2.22
C GLN A 93 -13.24 -23.96 0.79
N ALA A 94 -14.10 -22.97 0.50
CA ALA A 94 -14.67 -22.81 -0.83
C ALA A 94 -13.59 -22.27 -1.79
N PRO A 95 -13.32 -22.92 -2.93
CA PRO A 95 -12.44 -22.36 -3.94
C PRO A 95 -13.11 -21.11 -4.54
N GLY A 96 -12.54 -19.94 -4.29
CA GLY A 96 -12.97 -18.65 -4.81
C GLY A 96 -11.82 -17.93 -5.53
N PHE A 97 -12.16 -16.92 -6.34
CA PHE A 97 -11.19 -16.09 -7.07
C PHE A 97 -10.71 -14.86 -6.26
N ASP A 98 -10.85 -14.87 -4.93
CA ASP A 98 -10.52 -13.76 -4.02
C ASP A 98 -11.17 -12.40 -4.45
N GLU A 99 -12.32 -12.42 -5.13
CA GLU A 99 -12.96 -11.21 -5.67
C GLU A 99 -13.32 -10.19 -4.59
N HIS A 100 -13.80 -10.68 -3.44
CA HIS A 100 -14.14 -9.81 -2.30
C HIS A 100 -12.87 -9.20 -1.69
N LEU A 101 -11.77 -9.95 -1.65
CA LEU A 101 -10.49 -9.44 -1.17
C LEU A 101 -9.97 -8.30 -2.04
N GLN A 102 -10.01 -8.48 -3.36
CA GLN A 102 -9.63 -7.43 -4.32
C GLN A 102 -10.55 -6.21 -4.21
N ALA A 103 -11.85 -6.42 -4.02
CA ALA A 103 -12.78 -5.32 -3.76
C ALA A 103 -12.45 -4.57 -2.47
N ALA A 104 -12.08 -5.28 -1.40
CA ALA A 104 -11.68 -4.67 -0.13
C ALA A 104 -10.41 -3.83 -0.27
N LEU A 105 -9.38 -4.37 -0.92
CA LEU A 105 -8.11 -3.68 -1.15
C LEU A 105 -8.33 -2.38 -1.92
N ASN A 106 -9.09 -2.44 -3.02
CA ASN A 106 -9.42 -1.25 -3.79
C ASN A 106 -10.16 -0.21 -2.94
N CYS A 107 -11.13 -0.64 -2.12
CA CYS A 107 -11.85 0.28 -1.23
C CYS A 107 -10.93 0.96 -0.22
N TYR A 108 -9.95 0.24 0.37
CA TYR A 108 -8.95 0.86 1.26
C TYR A 108 -8.03 1.82 0.51
N SER A 109 -7.53 1.46 -0.67
CA SER A 109 -6.68 2.34 -1.48
C SER A 109 -7.41 3.64 -1.87
N PHE A 110 -8.70 3.58 -2.19
CA PHE A 110 -9.51 4.79 -2.40
C PHE A 110 -9.70 5.59 -1.12
N ALA A 111 -9.98 4.93 0.01
CA ALA A 111 -10.15 5.61 1.29
C ALA A 111 -8.89 6.36 1.75
N ILE A 112 -7.70 5.81 1.49
CA ILE A 112 -6.42 6.47 1.81
C ILE A 112 -6.25 7.73 0.97
N LYS A 113 -6.50 7.64 -0.35
CA LYS A 113 -6.36 8.76 -1.28
C LYS A 113 -7.29 9.92 -0.94
N GLU A 114 -8.54 9.63 -0.58
CA GLU A 114 -9.55 10.67 -0.31
C GLU A 114 -9.47 11.25 1.10
N MET A 115 -9.11 10.45 2.12
CA MET A 115 -9.27 10.84 3.52
C MET A 115 -7.99 10.96 4.33
N ASN A 116 -6.82 10.64 3.77
CA ASN A 116 -5.53 10.75 4.47
C ASN A 116 -5.56 10.08 5.86
N ARG A 117 -6.23 8.93 5.97
CA ARG A 117 -6.25 8.07 7.18
C ARG A 117 -5.43 6.78 6.98
N PRO A 118 -4.13 6.87 6.66
CA PRO A 118 -3.30 5.70 6.40
C PRO A 118 -3.20 4.77 7.61
N GLY A 119 -3.28 5.30 8.84
CA GLY A 119 -3.13 4.52 10.07
C GLY A 119 -4.14 3.38 10.24
N GLU A 120 -5.41 3.60 9.88
CA GLU A 120 -6.44 2.55 9.96
C GLU A 120 -6.28 1.51 8.86
N ALA A 121 -5.76 1.90 7.70
CA ALA A 121 -5.59 1.00 6.58
C ALA A 121 -4.44 -0.01 6.78
N ILE A 122 -3.42 0.34 7.57
CA ILE A 122 -2.26 -0.53 7.87
C ILE A 122 -2.71 -1.92 8.34
N VAL A 123 -3.56 -1.98 9.38
CA VAL A 123 -4.03 -3.25 9.96
C VAL A 123 -4.84 -4.06 8.94
N HIS A 124 -5.56 -3.38 8.06
CA HIS A 124 -6.38 -4.02 7.05
C HIS A 124 -5.55 -4.59 5.89
N PHE A 125 -4.50 -3.89 5.46
CA PHE A 125 -3.56 -4.40 4.47
C PHE A 125 -2.72 -5.56 5.01
N GLN A 126 -2.30 -5.49 6.27
CA GLN A 126 -1.65 -6.63 6.95
C GLN A 126 -2.56 -7.86 6.90
N ARG A 127 -3.83 -7.69 7.26
CA ARG A 127 -4.80 -8.78 7.23
C ARG A 127 -5.04 -9.31 5.82
N ALA A 128 -5.06 -8.45 4.81
CA ALA A 128 -5.20 -8.86 3.42
C ALA A 128 -3.98 -9.66 2.94
N ALA A 129 -2.76 -9.25 3.31
CA ALA A 129 -1.53 -9.97 2.99
C ALA A 129 -1.48 -11.37 3.62
N GLU A 130 -1.94 -11.52 4.87
CA GLU A 130 -2.09 -12.82 5.54
C GLU A 130 -3.08 -13.73 4.81
N LEU A 131 -4.18 -13.17 4.31
CA LEU A 131 -5.12 -13.90 3.49
C LEU A 131 -4.44 -14.30 2.15
N GLN A 132 -3.67 -13.43 1.52
CA GLN A 132 -3.02 -13.72 0.24
C GLN A 132 -1.78 -14.62 0.35
N ALA A 133 -1.53 -15.30 1.46
CA ALA A 133 -0.34 -16.14 1.66
C ALA A 133 -0.15 -17.25 0.58
N GLN A 134 -1.21 -17.64 -0.13
CA GLN A 134 -1.14 -18.62 -1.23
C GLN A 134 -0.74 -17.98 -2.58
N SER A 135 -0.93 -16.67 -2.72
CA SER A 135 -0.60 -15.86 -3.91
C SER A 135 0.49 -14.85 -3.55
N PRO A 136 1.78 -15.22 -3.62
CA PRO A 136 2.88 -14.40 -3.08
C PRO A 136 2.97 -13.01 -3.71
N ILE A 137 2.63 -12.86 -5.00
CA ILE A 137 2.63 -11.56 -5.68
C ILE A 137 1.56 -10.63 -5.08
N GLU A 138 0.35 -11.13 -4.85
CA GLU A 138 -0.74 -10.34 -4.26
C GLU A 138 -0.43 -9.95 -2.81
N SER A 139 0.14 -10.88 -2.04
CA SER A 139 0.60 -10.60 -0.67
C SER A 139 1.66 -9.49 -0.65
N LEU A 140 2.64 -9.53 -1.56
CA LEU A 140 3.65 -8.48 -1.70
C LEU A 140 3.05 -7.12 -2.07
N LEU A 141 2.03 -7.08 -2.94
CA LEU A 141 1.34 -5.82 -3.27
C LEU A 141 0.60 -5.26 -2.05
N SER A 142 -0.07 -6.09 -1.27
CA SER A 142 -0.72 -5.66 -0.02
C SER A 142 0.29 -5.17 1.03
N LEU A 143 1.43 -5.84 1.17
CA LEU A 143 2.52 -5.40 2.04
C LEU A 143 3.13 -4.07 1.55
N TRP A 144 3.22 -3.86 0.24
CA TRP A 144 3.68 -2.59 -0.32
C TRP A 144 2.77 -1.44 0.09
N GLU A 145 1.45 -1.58 -0.10
CA GLU A 145 0.47 -0.55 0.29
C GLU A 145 0.50 -0.27 1.80
N MET A 146 0.77 -1.31 2.62
CA MET A 146 1.00 -1.14 4.04
C MET A 146 2.27 -0.32 4.34
N ALA A 147 3.38 -0.60 3.65
CA ALA A 147 4.62 0.17 3.80
C ALA A 147 4.42 1.64 3.40
N SER A 148 3.71 1.89 2.29
CA SER A 148 3.33 3.24 1.87
C SER A 148 2.50 3.96 2.94
N CYS A 149 1.53 3.27 3.56
CA CYS A 149 0.77 3.84 4.67
C CYS A 149 1.65 4.19 5.88
N LYS A 150 2.60 3.32 6.23
CA LYS A 150 3.54 3.56 7.34
C LYS A 150 4.45 4.75 7.09
N ILE A 151 4.93 4.91 5.86
CA ILE A 151 5.71 6.09 5.43
C ILE A 151 4.86 7.36 5.60
N LEU A 152 3.59 7.34 5.19
CA LEU A 152 2.68 8.49 5.34
C LEU A 152 2.36 8.81 6.81
N THR A 153 2.28 7.80 7.69
CA THR A 153 2.12 8.00 9.14
C THR A 153 3.42 8.36 9.86
N ARG A 154 4.55 8.48 9.14
CA ARG A 154 5.91 8.68 9.68
C ARG A 154 6.41 7.54 10.58
N ASP A 155 5.82 6.36 10.46
CA ASP A 155 6.30 5.13 11.11
C ASP A 155 7.38 4.50 10.23
N TYR A 156 8.54 5.15 10.17
CA TYR A 156 9.63 4.76 9.28
C TYR A 156 10.30 3.43 9.71
N ASP A 157 10.42 3.17 11.02
CA ASP A 157 10.92 1.90 11.55
C ASP A 157 9.98 0.74 11.15
N GLY A 158 8.67 0.94 11.31
CA GLY A 158 7.68 -0.02 10.86
C GLY A 158 7.72 -0.24 9.35
N ALA A 159 7.92 0.83 8.57
CA ALA A 159 8.04 0.71 7.11
C ALA A 159 9.28 -0.10 6.70
N LEU A 160 10.43 0.11 7.36
CA LEU A 160 11.64 -0.69 7.14
C LEU A 160 11.41 -2.18 7.44
N ALA A 161 10.75 -2.51 8.55
CA ALA A 161 10.45 -3.89 8.91
C ALA A 161 9.62 -4.61 7.83
N VAL A 162 8.59 -3.93 7.31
CA VAL A 162 7.72 -4.46 6.25
C VAL A 162 8.48 -4.64 4.94
N LEU A 163 9.31 -3.67 4.55
CA LEU A 163 10.12 -3.78 3.33
C LEU A 163 11.17 -4.90 3.43
N SER A 164 11.69 -5.16 4.63
CA SER A 164 12.55 -6.32 4.91
C SER A 164 11.80 -7.63 4.75
N GLU A 165 10.61 -7.74 5.35
CA GLU A 165 9.74 -8.92 5.20
C GLU A 165 9.42 -9.20 3.71
N MET A 166 9.11 -8.16 2.94
CA MET A 166 8.87 -8.29 1.50
C MET A 166 10.08 -8.85 0.76
N GLN A 167 11.29 -8.42 1.10
CA GLN A 167 12.51 -8.91 0.44
C GLN A 167 12.79 -10.38 0.77
N VAL A 168 12.59 -10.80 2.02
CA VAL A 168 12.69 -12.21 2.42
C VAL A 168 11.66 -13.05 1.67
N MET A 169 10.41 -12.58 1.58
CA MET A 169 9.35 -13.27 0.83
C MET A 169 9.70 -13.41 -0.66
N CYS A 170 10.26 -12.38 -1.29
CA CYS A 170 10.74 -12.44 -2.67
C CYS A 170 11.87 -13.48 -2.85
N GLN A 171 12.76 -13.65 -1.87
CA GLN A 171 13.85 -14.62 -1.92
C GLN A 171 13.36 -16.07 -1.73
N GLU A 172 12.39 -16.28 -0.83
CA GLU A 172 11.84 -17.60 -0.54
C GLU A 172 10.86 -18.11 -1.62
N ARG A 173 10.03 -17.21 -2.17
CA ARG A 173 8.93 -17.53 -3.08
C ARG A 173 9.22 -17.20 -4.54
N GLY A 174 10.24 -16.38 -4.80
CA GLY A 174 10.64 -16.00 -6.16
C GLY A 174 11.29 -17.15 -6.91
N LEU A 175 11.09 -17.17 -8.23
CA LEU A 175 11.83 -18.08 -9.11
C LEU A 175 13.30 -17.67 -9.11
N GLN A 176 14.16 -18.52 -8.56
CA GLN A 176 15.60 -18.30 -8.53
C GLN A 176 16.22 -18.77 -9.85
N LEU A 177 17.09 -17.95 -10.43
CA LEU A 177 17.94 -18.39 -11.53
C LEU A 177 19.02 -19.36 -10.99
N PRO A 178 19.31 -20.48 -11.68
CA PRO A 178 20.35 -21.40 -11.25
C PRO A 178 21.70 -20.67 -11.10
N GLY A 179 22.25 -20.65 -9.88
CA GLY A 179 23.53 -20.01 -9.59
C GLY A 179 23.48 -18.55 -9.12
N SER A 180 22.30 -17.94 -8.90
CA SER A 180 22.20 -16.64 -8.22
C SER A 180 21.02 -16.59 -7.25
N ASN A 181 21.18 -15.88 -6.14
CA ASN A 181 20.09 -15.58 -5.18
C ASN A 181 19.15 -14.46 -5.69
N THR A 182 19.18 -14.16 -6.99
CA THR A 182 18.36 -13.08 -7.59
C THR A 182 17.01 -13.65 -8.04
N PRO A 183 15.89 -13.08 -7.58
CA PRO A 183 14.57 -13.48 -8.05
C PRO A 183 14.33 -12.99 -9.48
N ALA A 184 13.64 -13.79 -10.28
CA ALA A 184 13.31 -13.48 -11.68
C ALA A 184 11.88 -12.96 -11.87
N GLY A 185 11.67 -12.17 -12.93
CA GLY A 185 10.36 -11.67 -13.35
C GLY A 185 9.81 -10.56 -12.45
N ALA A 186 8.49 -10.57 -12.18
CA ALA A 186 7.82 -9.52 -11.39
C ALA A 186 8.40 -9.33 -9.97
N PHE A 187 9.01 -10.38 -9.40
CA PHE A 187 9.69 -10.28 -8.11
C PHE A 187 10.95 -9.40 -8.18
N MET A 188 11.62 -9.33 -9.33
CA MET A 188 12.79 -8.47 -9.53
C MET A 188 12.41 -6.98 -9.41
N ASP A 189 11.31 -6.60 -10.05
CA ASP A 189 10.79 -5.22 -10.00
C ASP A 189 10.39 -4.83 -8.58
N ILE A 190 9.75 -5.74 -7.84
CA ILE A 190 9.37 -5.53 -6.44
C ILE A 190 10.62 -5.39 -5.57
N VAL A 191 11.63 -6.25 -5.73
CA VAL A 191 12.89 -6.17 -4.97
C VAL A 191 13.64 -4.87 -5.26
N ALA A 192 13.69 -4.44 -6.52
CA ALA A 192 14.28 -3.15 -6.90
C ALA A 192 13.60 -1.99 -6.16
N LYS A 193 12.26 -1.96 -6.16
CA LYS A 193 11.49 -0.92 -5.49
C LYS A 193 11.70 -0.91 -3.97
N CYS A 194 11.77 -2.10 -3.36
CA CYS A 194 12.04 -2.27 -1.93
C CYS A 194 13.46 -1.82 -1.55
N GLU A 195 14.48 -2.20 -2.32
CA GLU A 195 15.88 -1.86 -2.01
C GLU A 195 16.09 -0.34 -2.06
N ILE A 196 15.58 0.34 -3.10
CA ILE A 196 15.66 1.81 -3.22
C ILE A 196 15.02 2.48 -1.98
N SER A 197 13.82 2.04 -1.61
CA SER A 197 13.07 2.65 -0.49
C SER A 197 13.75 2.36 0.86
N ARG A 198 14.31 1.17 1.04
CA ARG A 198 15.11 0.79 2.22
C ARG A 198 16.36 1.66 2.36
N VAL A 199 17.12 1.86 1.28
CA VAL A 199 18.33 2.70 1.31
C VAL A 199 17.97 4.12 1.73
N LEU A 200 16.92 4.71 1.15
CA LEU A 200 16.46 6.05 1.51
C LEU A 200 15.98 6.15 2.97
N LEU A 201 15.24 5.14 3.46
CA LEU A 201 14.81 5.08 4.86
C LEU A 201 15.98 4.91 5.84
N LEU A 202 16.99 4.11 5.49
CA LEU A 202 18.20 3.96 6.30
C LEU A 202 19.02 5.25 6.37
N MET A 203 19.08 6.01 5.27
CA MET A 203 19.70 7.34 5.23
C MET A 203 18.91 8.39 6.02
N LEU A 204 17.60 8.22 6.15
CA LEU A 204 16.73 9.08 6.95
C LEU A 204 16.86 8.80 8.46
N LEU A 205 16.84 7.52 8.85
CA LEU A 205 16.77 7.11 10.26
C LEU A 205 18.14 7.07 10.96
N GLU A 206 19.22 6.84 10.22
CA GLU A 206 20.57 6.61 10.77
C GLU A 206 20.57 5.75 12.04
N PRO A 207 20.01 4.52 11.97
CA PRO A 207 19.84 3.72 13.17
C PRO A 207 21.21 3.43 13.81
N PRO A 208 21.34 3.56 15.14
CA PRO A 208 22.59 3.23 15.82
C PRO A 208 22.92 1.75 15.58
N PRO A 209 24.22 1.38 15.53
CA PRO A 209 24.65 0.03 15.14
C PRO A 209 24.07 -1.09 16.01
N GLN A 210 23.58 -0.77 17.22
CA GLN A 210 22.93 -1.72 18.12
C GLN A 210 21.49 -2.11 17.71
N LYS A 211 20.79 -1.25 16.96
CA LYS A 211 19.42 -1.50 16.46
C LYS A 211 19.40 -1.97 15.01
N LEU A 212 20.56 -2.06 14.39
CA LEU A 212 20.69 -2.29 12.97
C LEU A 212 20.62 -3.81 12.71
N LEU A 213 19.50 -4.24 12.12
CA LEU A 213 19.33 -5.64 11.72
C LEU A 213 20.43 -6.04 10.71
N PRO A 214 20.90 -7.29 10.72
CA PRO A 214 21.98 -7.73 9.84
C PRO A 214 21.66 -7.54 8.35
N GLU A 215 20.38 -7.62 7.96
CA GLU A 215 19.94 -7.33 6.60
C GLU A 215 20.16 -5.87 6.19
N HIS A 216 19.98 -4.93 7.11
CA HIS A 216 20.19 -3.51 6.86
C HIS A 216 21.69 -3.20 6.78
N ALA A 217 22.52 -3.90 7.58
CA ALA A 217 23.98 -3.77 7.53
C ALA A 217 24.49 -4.20 6.16
N GLN A 218 24.03 -5.36 5.68
CA GLN A 218 24.39 -5.86 4.35
C GLN A 218 23.96 -4.93 3.22
N THR A 219 22.77 -4.32 3.31
CA THR A 219 22.37 -3.29 2.34
C THR A 219 23.33 -2.11 2.38
N LEU A 220 23.64 -1.54 3.56
CA LEU A 220 24.55 -0.40 3.65
C LEU A 220 25.96 -0.72 3.17
N GLU A 221 26.49 -1.91 3.49
CA GLU A 221 27.80 -2.38 3.01
C GLU A 221 27.87 -2.44 1.48
N ARG A 222 26.78 -2.87 0.81
CA ARG A 222 26.73 -2.89 -0.67
C ARG A 222 26.83 -1.50 -1.27
N TYR A 223 26.27 -0.48 -0.63
CA TYR A 223 26.31 0.91 -1.11
C TYR A 223 27.46 1.73 -0.49
N ALA A 224 28.30 1.15 0.38
CA ALA A 224 29.44 1.81 1.00
C ALA A 224 30.69 1.78 0.10
N TRP A 225 31.60 2.73 0.33
CA TRP A 225 32.84 2.98 -0.43
C TRP A 225 33.74 1.74 -0.68
N GLU A 226 33.64 0.67 0.11
CA GLU A 226 34.51 -0.51 -0.01
C GLU A 226 34.05 -1.51 -1.08
N SER A 227 32.90 -1.31 -1.74
CA SER A 227 32.27 -2.28 -2.64
C SER A 227 32.48 -2.04 -4.15
N PHE A 228 33.49 -1.24 -4.55
CA PHE A 228 33.82 -0.95 -5.97
C PHE A 228 34.27 -2.17 -6.82
N ASP A 229 34.20 -3.39 -6.29
CA ASP A 229 34.44 -4.60 -7.07
C ASP A 229 33.34 -4.78 -8.12
N SER A 230 33.73 -5.04 -9.37
CA SER A 230 32.82 -5.32 -10.51
C SER A 230 31.89 -6.54 -10.28
N HIS A 231 32.05 -7.24 -9.16
CA HIS A 231 31.25 -8.38 -8.70
C HIS A 231 30.13 -8.00 -7.71
N SER A 232 30.04 -6.73 -7.28
CA SER A 232 28.95 -6.22 -6.42
C SER A 232 27.74 -5.71 -7.21
N GLN A 233 27.69 -5.95 -8.52
CA GLN A 233 26.57 -5.52 -9.36
C GLN A 233 25.26 -6.13 -8.87
N VAL A 234 24.36 -5.23 -8.50
CA VAL A 234 23.00 -5.55 -8.16
C VAL A 234 22.24 -5.81 -9.46
N ASN A 235 22.10 -7.09 -9.85
CA ASN A 235 21.45 -7.50 -11.10
C ASN A 235 19.97 -7.08 -11.26
N PHE A 236 19.38 -6.52 -10.20
CA PHE A 236 17.98 -6.09 -10.18
C PHE A 236 17.81 -4.56 -10.28
N LEU A 237 18.88 -3.76 -10.28
CA LEU A 237 18.81 -2.31 -10.45
C LEU A 237 19.52 -1.85 -11.73
N PRO A 238 18.99 -0.82 -12.43
CA PRO A 238 19.75 -0.14 -13.47
C PRO A 238 21.05 0.44 -12.91
N GLU A 239 22.15 0.32 -13.65
CA GLU A 239 23.48 0.79 -13.24
C GLU A 239 23.49 2.27 -12.85
N ASP A 240 22.80 3.11 -13.63
CA ASP A 240 22.66 4.55 -13.36
C ASP A 240 22.01 4.82 -11.99
N VAL A 241 20.94 4.09 -11.65
CA VAL A 241 20.23 4.25 -10.37
C VAL A 241 21.11 3.76 -9.23
N PHE A 242 21.82 2.65 -9.42
CA PHE A 242 22.72 2.10 -8.42
C PHE A 242 23.86 3.07 -8.07
N LEU A 243 24.53 3.64 -9.08
CA LEU A 243 25.63 4.60 -8.90
C LEU A 243 25.17 5.90 -8.24
N LEU A 244 23.99 6.41 -8.64
CA LEU A 244 23.40 7.60 -8.02
C LEU A 244 23.03 7.34 -6.55
N LEU A 245 22.51 6.15 -6.22
CA LEU A 245 22.22 5.78 -4.83
C LEU A 245 23.50 5.63 -3.98
N GLN A 246 24.56 5.04 -4.52
CA GLN A 246 25.87 5.04 -3.85
C GLN A 246 26.34 6.46 -3.56
N SER A 247 26.21 7.36 -4.55
CA SER A 247 26.55 8.77 -4.39
C SER A 247 25.71 9.47 -3.31
N VAL A 248 24.43 9.13 -3.19
CA VAL A 248 23.56 9.62 -2.10
C VAL A 248 24.02 9.13 -0.74
N VAL A 249 24.39 7.86 -0.60
CA VAL A 249 24.91 7.31 0.67
C VAL A 249 26.20 8.01 1.06
N MET A 250 27.12 8.21 0.11
CA MET A 250 28.38 8.93 0.34
C MET A 250 28.14 10.39 0.76
N ALA A 251 27.29 11.12 0.03
CA ALA A 251 26.96 12.50 0.37
C ALA A 251 26.29 12.62 1.75
N CYS A 252 25.47 11.63 2.15
CA CYS A 252 24.93 11.56 3.52
C CYS A 252 26.02 11.35 4.57
N GLN A 253 26.97 10.43 4.35
CA GLN A 253 28.06 10.14 5.28
C GLN A 253 29.03 11.32 5.43
N GLU A 254 29.37 11.99 4.33
CA GLU A 254 30.26 13.15 4.29
C GLU A 254 29.56 14.46 4.71
N LYS A 255 28.23 14.43 4.88
CA LYS A 255 27.37 15.58 5.18
C LYS A 255 27.45 16.68 4.12
N ASP A 256 27.65 16.30 2.86
CA ASP A 256 27.68 17.22 1.72
C ASP A 256 26.26 17.53 1.23
N THR A 257 25.71 18.63 1.74
CA THR A 257 24.36 19.09 1.38
C THR A 257 24.24 19.60 -0.06
N GLU A 258 25.32 20.05 -0.69
CA GLU A 258 25.26 20.60 -2.06
C GLU A 258 25.21 19.47 -3.08
N SER A 259 26.05 18.44 -2.89
CA SER A 259 25.98 17.22 -3.70
C SER A 259 24.63 16.50 -3.56
N LEU A 260 24.08 16.43 -2.34
CA LEU A 260 22.74 15.87 -2.09
C LEU A 260 21.63 16.58 -2.88
N LYS A 261 21.68 17.91 -3.02
CA LYS A 261 20.71 18.68 -3.82
C LYS A 261 20.86 18.38 -5.32
N SER A 262 22.10 18.30 -5.83
CA SER A 262 22.33 17.93 -7.24
C SER A 262 21.77 16.55 -7.53
N LEU A 263 22.09 15.57 -6.66
CA LEU A 263 21.63 14.19 -6.77
C LEU A 263 20.11 14.07 -6.71
N GLN A 264 19.42 14.91 -5.92
CA GLN A 264 17.96 14.95 -5.91
C GLN A 264 17.37 15.30 -7.29
N THR A 265 17.97 16.25 -8.01
CA THR A 265 17.56 16.62 -9.37
C THR A 265 17.79 15.49 -10.37
N GLU A 266 18.91 14.78 -10.26
CA GLU A 266 19.30 13.69 -11.16
C GLU A 266 18.48 12.42 -10.94
N LEU A 267 18.14 12.11 -9.68
CA LEU A 267 17.31 10.96 -9.31
C LEU A 267 15.81 11.18 -9.54
N TRP A 268 15.34 12.44 -9.59
CA TRP A 268 13.91 12.76 -9.72
C TRP A 268 13.17 12.00 -10.84
N PRO A 269 13.67 11.92 -12.09
CA PRO A 269 12.97 11.20 -13.17
C PRO A 269 13.08 9.67 -13.05
N LEU A 270 14.03 9.16 -12.25
CA LEU A 270 14.31 7.73 -12.11
C LEU A 270 13.52 7.10 -10.95
N LEU A 271 13.09 7.91 -9.99
CA LEU A 271 12.39 7.48 -8.79
C LEU A 271 10.87 7.68 -8.89
N SER A 272 10.12 6.82 -8.19
CA SER A 272 8.69 7.01 -7.99
C SER A 272 8.38 8.21 -7.09
N ALA A 273 7.14 8.72 -7.12
CA ALA A 273 6.73 9.85 -6.28
C ALA A 273 6.94 9.59 -4.77
N GLU A 274 6.73 8.36 -4.30
CA GLU A 274 6.97 7.95 -2.90
C GLU A 274 8.46 7.98 -2.55
N GLN A 275 9.33 7.45 -3.43
CA GLN A 275 10.78 7.47 -3.25
C GLN A 275 11.34 8.90 -3.32
N ASN A 276 10.81 9.74 -4.22
CA ASN A 276 11.14 11.16 -4.29
C ASN A 276 10.74 11.90 -3.01
N HIS A 277 9.60 11.54 -2.40
CA HIS A 277 9.20 12.07 -1.10
C HIS A 277 10.21 11.68 0.00
N LEU A 278 10.62 10.42 0.07
CA LEU A 278 11.64 9.96 1.02
C LEU A 278 12.98 10.69 0.82
N LEU A 279 13.45 10.81 -0.43
CA LEU A 279 14.69 11.52 -0.73
C LEU A 279 14.60 13.01 -0.33
N HIS A 280 13.45 13.64 -0.55
CA HIS A 280 13.21 15.00 -0.09
C HIS A 280 13.29 15.13 1.44
N LEU A 281 12.72 14.18 2.18
CA LEU A 281 12.82 14.16 3.65
C LEU A 281 14.27 13.98 4.11
N VAL A 282 15.05 13.12 3.46
CA VAL A 282 16.49 12.95 3.74
C VAL A 282 17.21 14.27 3.55
N VAL A 283 17.05 14.93 2.40
CA VAL A 283 17.68 16.23 2.12
C VAL A 283 17.26 17.28 3.17
N GLN A 284 15.98 17.31 3.54
CA GLN A 284 15.46 18.25 4.52
C GLN A 284 16.07 18.06 5.91
N GLU A 285 16.15 16.83 6.43
CA GLU A 285 16.76 16.53 7.72
C GLU A 285 18.26 16.87 7.74
N ARG A 286 18.97 16.74 6.61
CA ARG A 286 20.39 17.14 6.52
C ARG A 286 20.60 18.65 6.54
N ILE A 287 19.69 19.42 5.94
CA ILE A 287 19.78 20.89 5.89
C ILE A 287 19.29 21.51 7.20
N THR A 288 18.20 20.98 7.76
CA THR A 288 17.59 21.47 9.01
C THR A 288 17.28 20.26 9.89
N PRO A 289 18.21 19.86 10.80
CA PRO A 289 17.99 18.71 11.68
C PRO A 289 16.86 19.05 12.64
N SER A 290 15.66 18.57 12.30
CA SER A 290 14.44 18.94 13.01
C SER A 290 14.17 18.00 14.17
N GLY A 291 14.88 16.86 14.20
CA GLY A 291 14.65 15.77 15.15
C GLY A 291 13.30 15.09 14.94
N GLN A 292 12.58 15.41 13.86
CA GLN A 292 11.32 14.76 13.48
C GLN A 292 11.53 13.49 12.65
N GLY A 293 12.78 13.13 12.38
CA GLY A 293 13.20 11.80 11.91
C GLY A 293 13.15 10.71 12.99
N VAL A 294 12.59 11.00 14.18
CA VAL A 294 12.30 10.06 15.28
C VAL A 294 10.88 10.29 15.78
#